data_AF-A0A920D5Z7-F1
#
_entry.id   AF-A0A920D5Z7-F1
#
_cell.length_a   1.000
_cell.length_b   1.000
_cell.length_c   1.000
_cell.angle_alpha   90.00
_cell.angle_beta   90.00
_cell.angle_gamma   90.00
#
_symmetry.space_group_name_H-M   'P 1'
#
loop_
_entity.id
_entity.type
_entity.pdbx_description
1 polymer ?
#
loop_
_entity_poly.entity_id
_entity_poly.type
_entity_poly.pdbx_seq_one_letter_code
_entity_poly.pdbx_strand_id
1 'polypeptide(L)'
;MKINETQRIGAIHSYNRSQQQAQAQAERKKQKDEVHISAEAKELQQSSGAGASQEARREQIEALKKAVSSGTYHVEAGKIAEKLLPYLK
;
A
#
# COMPACT_ATOMS: atom_id res chain seq x y z
N MET A 1 11.69 -46.85 -58.78
CA MET A 1 10.70 -46.17 -57.91
C MET A 1 11.44 -45.37 -56.85
N LYS A 2 11.06 -44.10 -56.60
CA LYS A 2 11.61 -43.26 -55.52
C LYS A 2 10.56 -43.18 -54.41
N ILE A 3 10.92 -43.62 -53.20
CA ILE A 3 10.03 -43.59 -52.03
C ILE A 3 10.49 -42.42 -51.17
N ASN A 4 9.62 -41.43 -50.97
CA ASN A 4 9.88 -40.29 -50.09
C ASN A 4 9.31 -40.63 -48.71
N GLU A 5 10.19 -40.81 -47.71
CA GLU A 5 9.80 -41.09 -46.33
C GLU A 5 9.28 -39.82 -45.62
N THR A 6 8.00 -39.51 -45.82
CA THR A 6 7.32 -38.34 -45.22
C THR A 6 6.96 -38.53 -43.74
N GLN A 7 7.09 -39.74 -43.19
CA GLN A 7 6.67 -40.08 -41.83
C GLN A 7 7.60 -39.52 -40.73
N ARG A 8 8.83 -39.11 -41.07
CA ARG A 8 9.81 -38.61 -40.08
C ARG A 8 9.54 -37.18 -39.61
N ILE A 9 8.84 -36.38 -40.42
CA ILE A 9 8.63 -34.95 -40.16
C ILE A 9 7.55 -34.71 -39.09
N GLY A 10 6.53 -35.58 -39.02
CA GLY A 10 5.44 -35.45 -38.04
C GLY A 10 5.89 -35.60 -36.58
N ALA A 11 6.87 -36.47 -36.31
CA ALA A 11 7.41 -36.71 -34.97
C ALA A 11 8.26 -35.55 -34.42
N ILE A 12 8.86 -34.75 -35.30
CA ILE A 12 9.67 -33.58 -34.90
C ILE A 12 8.75 -32.42 -34.50
N HIS A 13 7.61 -32.24 -35.18
CA HIS A 13 6.66 -31.17 -34.86
C HIS A 13 5.97 -31.36 -33.50
N SER A 14 5.68 -32.60 -33.09
CA SER A 14 5.10 -32.88 -31.77
C SER A 14 6.08 -32.59 -30.63
N TYR A 15 7.36 -32.96 -30.80
CA TYR A 15 8.41 -32.69 -29.81
C TYR A 15 8.65 -31.19 -29.63
N ASN A 16 8.75 -30.43 -30.72
CA ASN A 16 8.93 -28.97 -30.67
C ASN A 16 7.75 -28.25 -30.01
N ARG A 17 6.51 -28.72 -30.23
CA ARG A 17 5.31 -28.16 -29.59
C ARG A 17 5.28 -28.40 -28.08
N SER A 18 5.74 -29.57 -27.62
CA SER A 18 5.83 -29.89 -26.19
C SER A 18 6.88 -29.05 -25.46
N GLN A 19 8.03 -28.80 -26.10
CA GLN A 19 9.11 -27.96 -25.57
C GLN A 19 8.66 -26.49 -25.43
N GLN A 20 7.94 -25.96 -26.43
CA GLN A 20 7.39 -24.60 -26.36
C GLN A 20 6.33 -24.44 -25.26
N GLN A 21 5.46 -25.45 -25.03
CA GLN A 21 4.49 -25.41 -23.93
C GLN A 21 5.16 -25.49 -22.54
N ALA A 22 6.23 -26.27 -22.41
CA ALA A 22 7.00 -26.36 -21.17
C ALA A 22 7.74 -25.03 -20.85
N GLN A 23 8.29 -24.36 -21.87
CA GLN A 23 8.90 -23.03 -21.71
C GLN A 23 7.87 -21.96 -21.34
N ALA A 24 6.68 -21.98 -21.95
CA ALA A 24 5.59 -21.04 -21.64
C ALA A 24 5.03 -21.20 -20.22
N GLN A 25 5.13 -22.39 -19.61
CA GLN A 25 4.77 -22.59 -18.20
C GLN A 25 5.87 -22.13 -17.23
N ALA A 26 7.14 -22.25 -17.61
CA ALA A 26 8.28 -21.79 -16.81
C ALA A 26 8.36 -20.25 -16.72
N GLU A 27 7.82 -19.52 -17.70
CA GLU A 27 7.76 -18.05 -17.72
C GLU A 27 6.62 -17.44 -16.90
N ARG A 28 5.72 -18.24 -16.31
CA ARG A 28 4.72 -17.73 -15.35
C ARG A 28 5.42 -17.35 -14.06
N LYS A 29 6.04 -16.17 -14.06
CA LYS A 29 6.65 -15.52 -12.90
C LYS A 29 5.69 -15.62 -11.72
N LYS A 30 6.17 -16.16 -10.60
CA LYS A 30 5.44 -16.20 -9.32
C LYS A 30 4.87 -14.79 -9.06
N GLN A 31 3.55 -14.69 -8.95
CA GLN A 31 2.95 -13.44 -8.49
C GLN A 31 3.52 -13.13 -7.11
N LYS A 32 4.04 -11.91 -6.95
CA LYS A 32 4.54 -11.40 -5.69
C LYS A 32 3.38 -10.69 -5.01
N ASP A 33 3.31 -10.81 -3.69
CA ASP A 33 2.33 -10.05 -2.92
C ASP A 33 2.67 -8.56 -3.02
N GLU A 34 1.67 -7.74 -3.38
CA GLU A 34 1.78 -6.29 -3.46
C GLU A 34 0.79 -5.64 -2.48
N VAL A 35 1.21 -4.57 -1.81
CA VAL A 35 0.35 -3.76 -0.94
C VAL A 35 0.01 -2.47 -1.66
N HIS A 36 -1.27 -2.28 -2.01
CA HIS A 36 -1.78 -1.06 -2.63
C HIS A 36 -2.62 -0.27 -1.62
N ILE A 37 -2.33 1.02 -1.46
CA ILE A 37 -3.18 1.94 -0.69
C ILE A 37 -4.22 2.53 -1.64
N SER A 38 -5.51 2.36 -1.32
CA SER A 38 -6.63 2.91 -2.09
C SER A 38 -6.50 4.43 -2.26
N ALA A 39 -6.81 4.93 -3.47
CA ALA A 39 -6.87 6.36 -3.74
C ALA A 39 -7.88 7.07 -2.81
N GLU A 40 -9.04 6.44 -2.59
CA GLU A 40 -10.08 6.92 -1.67
C GLU A 40 -9.56 7.03 -0.23
N ALA A 41 -8.76 6.06 0.23
CA ALA A 41 -8.18 6.10 1.58
C ALA A 41 -7.18 7.26 1.74
N LYS A 42 -6.44 7.62 0.68
CA LYS A 42 -5.55 8.80 0.68
C LYS A 42 -6.34 10.10 0.74
N GLU A 43 -7.42 10.20 -0.01
CA GLU A 43 -8.31 11.36 0.00
C GLU A 43 -8.97 11.55 1.37
N LEU A 44 -9.45 10.46 1.99
CA LEU A 44 -9.99 10.47 3.35
C LEU A 44 -8.95 10.86 4.40
N GLN A 45 -7.69 10.43 4.26
CA GLN A 45 -6.62 10.83 5.18
C GLN A 45 -6.35 12.34 5.10
N GLN A 46 -6.36 12.89 3.88
CA GLN A 46 -6.17 14.33 3.66
C GLN A 46 -7.32 15.15 4.24
N SER A 47 -8.56 14.67 4.15
CA SER A 47 -9.73 15.36 4.70
C SER A 47 -9.86 15.22 6.22
N SER A 48 -9.47 14.07 6.79
CA SER A 48 -9.65 13.77 8.22
C SER A 48 -8.62 14.43 9.14
N GLY A 49 -7.43 14.77 8.63
CA GLY A 49 -6.28 15.16 9.46
C GLY A 49 -5.84 16.63 9.41
N ALA A 50 -6.32 17.42 8.46
CA ALA A 50 -5.65 18.67 8.08
C ALA A 50 -6.58 19.90 7.94
N GLY A 51 -7.79 19.86 8.50
CA GLY A 51 -8.72 20.99 8.43
C GLY A 51 -8.27 22.26 9.15
N ALA A 52 -7.31 22.16 10.07
CA ALA A 52 -6.56 23.33 10.53
C ALA A 52 -5.41 23.57 9.55
N SER A 53 -5.39 24.73 8.90
CA SER A 53 -4.24 25.14 8.07
C SER A 53 -2.96 24.93 8.89
N GLN A 54 -1.88 24.47 8.23
CA GLN A 54 -0.64 24.18 8.93
C GLN A 54 -0.13 25.39 9.72
N GLU A 55 -0.45 26.59 9.26
CA GLU A 55 -0.17 27.87 9.92
C GLU A 55 -0.93 27.98 11.26
N ALA A 56 -2.24 27.74 11.29
CA ALA A 56 -3.04 27.78 12.51
C ALA A 56 -2.55 26.75 13.54
N ARG A 57 -2.14 25.56 13.08
CA ARG A 57 -1.53 24.54 13.94
C ARG A 57 -0.17 25.00 14.49
N ARG A 58 0.66 25.63 13.66
CA ARG A 58 1.98 26.14 14.06
C ARG A 58 1.83 27.22 15.13
N GLU A 59 0.91 28.16 14.93
CA GLU A 59 0.59 29.22 15.90
C GLU A 59 0.11 28.65 17.24
N GLN A 60 -0.80 27.66 17.20
CA GLN A 60 -1.29 27.00 18.40
C GLN A 60 -0.14 26.33 19.18
N ILE A 61 0.77 25.63 18.48
CA ILE A 61 1.92 24.98 19.12
C ILE A 61 2.86 26.02 19.74
N GLU A 62 3.12 27.13 19.06
CA GLU A 62 3.97 28.20 19.61
C GLU A 62 3.36 28.84 20.86
N ALA A 63 2.06 29.10 20.86
CA ALA A 63 1.36 29.63 22.02
C ALA A 63 1.43 28.66 23.22
N LEU A 64 1.23 27.36 22.98
CA LEU A 64 1.34 26.33 24.01
C LEU A 64 2.76 26.24 24.57
N LYS A 65 3.79 26.26 23.70
CA LYS A 65 5.20 26.25 24.13
C LYS A 65 5.51 27.43 25.05
N LYS A 66 5.04 28.63 24.70
CA LYS A 66 5.20 29.82 25.55
C LYS A 66 4.55 29.63 26.91
N ALA A 67 3.28 29.21 26.95
CA ALA A 67 2.54 28.99 28.20
C ALA A 67 3.20 27.94 29.11
N VAL A 68 3.78 26.88 28.53
CA VAL A 68 4.52 25.86 29.28
C VAL A 68 5.82 26.45 29.83
N SER A 69 6.58 27.19 29.02
CA SER A 69 7.84 27.80 29.45
C SER A 69 7.65 28.87 30.54
N SER A 70 6.54 29.61 30.51
CA SER A 70 6.18 30.59 31.54
C SER A 70 5.56 29.97 32.79
N GLY A 71 5.32 28.65 32.81
CA GLY A 71 4.67 27.97 33.94
C GLY A 71 3.19 28.30 34.11
N THR A 72 2.56 28.98 33.14
CA THR A 72 1.14 29.38 33.19
C THR A 72 0.22 28.37 32.51
N TYR A 73 0.76 27.28 31.98
CA TYR A 73 -0.02 26.22 31.36
C TYR A 73 -0.73 25.38 32.43
N HIS A 74 -2.06 25.42 32.43
CA HIS A 74 -2.89 24.65 33.34
C HIS A 74 -3.42 23.38 32.67
N VAL A 75 -3.25 22.25 33.33
CA VAL A 75 -3.70 20.93 32.86
C VAL A 75 -5.04 20.61 33.50
N GLU A 76 -6.11 20.78 32.74
CA GLU A 76 -7.48 20.46 33.16
C GLU A 76 -7.72 18.95 33.18
N ALA A 77 -7.97 18.37 34.35
CA ALA A 77 -8.21 16.94 34.52
C ALA A 77 -9.44 16.45 33.73
N GLY A 78 -10.49 17.27 33.63
CA GLY A 78 -11.69 16.94 32.84
C GLY A 78 -11.39 16.73 31.36
N LYS A 79 -10.53 17.58 30.77
CA LYS A 79 -10.12 17.45 29.36
C LYS A 79 -9.31 16.19 29.11
N ILE A 80 -8.52 15.75 30.08
CA ILE A 80 -7.79 14.48 29.99
C ILE A 80 -8.79 13.32 29.94
N ALA A 81 -9.74 13.29 30.86
CA ALA A 81 -10.77 12.25 30.91
C ALA A 81 -11.55 12.19 29.59
N GLU A 82 -12.04 13.33 29.08
CA GLU A 82 -12.76 13.42 27.80
C GLU A 82 -11.99 12.81 26.63
N LYS A 83 -10.66 13.00 26.57
CA LYS A 83 -9.82 12.46 25.50
C LYS A 83 -9.49 10.98 25.66
N LEU A 84 -9.51 10.47 26.88
CA LEU A 84 -9.27 9.04 27.16
C LEU A 84 -10.54 8.19 27.01
N LEU A 85 -11.73 8.75 27.28
CA LEU A 85 -13.01 8.04 27.23
C LEU A 85 -13.24 7.20 25.96
N PRO A 86 -12.92 7.65 24.73
CA PRO A 86 -13.15 6.86 23.51
C PRO A 86 -12.39 5.53 23.45
N TYR A 87 -11.32 5.39 24.23
CA TYR A 87 -10.42 4.23 24.19
C TYR A 87 -10.62 3.25 25.35
N LEU A 88 -11.51 3.55 26.29
CA LEU A 88 -11.73 2.77 27.52
C LEU A 88 -12.91 1.77 27.41
N LYS A 89 -13.04 1.10 26.26
CA LYS A 89 -14.03 0.03 26.06
C LYS A 89 -13.52 -1.32 26.55
#